data_AF-A0A5J6C2X4-F1
#
_entry.id   AF-A0A5J6C2X4-F1
#
_cell.length_a   1.000
_cell.length_b   1.000
_cell.length_c   1.000
_cell.angle_alpha   90.00
_cell.angle_beta   90.00
_cell.angle_gamma   90.00
#
_symmetry.space_group_name_H-M   'P 1'
#
loop_
_entity.id
_entity.type
_entity.pdbx_description
1 polymer ?
#
loop_
_entity_poly.entity_id
_entity_poly.type
_entity_poly.pdbx_seq_one_letter_code
_entity_poly.pdbx_strand_id
1 'polypeptide(L)'
;TFINWLKKTQMNFIREKDKLFKDKKELEMERVRLYKELENRKNIEEQKLHDERKKLDIDISNGYKQIKKEKEEHRKRFDEERLRFLQEIDKIKLVLYLEKEKYYQEYKNFENDKKKIVDANIATETMIDINVGGAIFETSRHTLTQQKDSFIEKLLSGRHHVTRDKQGRIFLDRDSELFRIILNFLRNPLTIPIPKDLSESEALLKEAEFYGIKFLPFPLVFCIGGFDGVEYLNSMELLDISQQCWRMCTPMSTKKAYFGSAVLNNFLYVFGGNNYDYKALFETEVYDRLRDVWYVSSNLNIPRRNNCGVTSNGRIYCIGGYDGSSII
;
A
#
# COMPACT_ATOMS: atom_id res chain seq x y z
N THR A 1 28.85 50.03 -104.59
CA THR A 1 29.77 48.87 -104.66
C THR A 1 29.82 48.17 -103.32
N PHE A 2 29.88 46.83 -103.33
CA PHE A 2 30.05 45.96 -102.15
C PHE A 2 31.12 46.47 -101.16
N ILE A 3 32.17 47.10 -101.69
CA ILE A 3 33.27 47.73 -100.93
C ILE A 3 32.81 48.83 -99.96
N ASN A 4 31.85 49.68 -100.32
CA ASN A 4 31.37 50.74 -99.42
C ASN A 4 30.48 50.20 -98.29
N TRP A 5 29.70 49.16 -98.57
CA TRP A 5 28.93 48.45 -97.54
C TRP A 5 29.88 47.74 -96.56
N LEU A 6 30.91 47.06 -97.07
CA LEU A 6 31.91 46.36 -96.26
C LEU A 6 32.67 47.31 -95.31
N LYS A 7 33.07 48.49 -95.79
CA LYS A 7 33.71 49.54 -94.96
C LYS A 7 32.78 50.08 -93.87
N LYS A 8 31.50 50.31 -94.17
CA LYS A 8 30.52 50.80 -93.19
C LYS A 8 30.22 49.74 -92.12
N THR A 9 30.09 48.49 -92.53
CA THR A 9 29.91 47.34 -91.63
C THR A 9 31.15 47.13 -90.74
N GLN A 10 32.35 47.24 -91.30
CA GLN A 10 33.60 47.18 -90.53
C GLN A 10 33.71 48.31 -89.51
N MET A 11 33.35 49.55 -89.87
CA MET A 11 33.31 50.67 -88.91
C MET A 11 32.26 50.48 -87.81
N ASN A 12 31.10 49.90 -88.12
CA ASN A 12 30.10 49.57 -87.12
C ASN A 12 30.62 48.51 -86.13
N PHE A 13 31.25 47.44 -86.62
CA PHE A 13 31.87 46.42 -85.77
C PHE A 13 32.97 47.00 -84.88
N ILE A 14 33.79 47.94 -85.39
CA ILE A 14 34.81 48.62 -84.58
C ILE A 14 34.15 49.44 -83.46
N ARG A 15 33.12 50.23 -83.76
CA ARG A 15 32.38 51.01 -82.75
C ARG A 15 31.72 50.13 -81.70
N GLU A 16 31.13 49.02 -82.13
CA GLU A 16 30.47 48.07 -81.23
C GLU A 16 31.48 47.35 -80.33
N LYS A 17 32.64 46.98 -80.89
CA LYS A 17 33.78 46.44 -80.13
C LYS A 17 34.26 47.44 -79.07
N ASP A 18 34.45 48.70 -79.45
CA ASP A 18 34.93 49.74 -78.53
C ASP A 18 33.92 50.05 -77.43
N LYS A 19 32.61 50.01 -77.76
CA LYS A 19 31.53 50.11 -76.77
C LYS A 19 31.58 48.93 -75.79
N LEU A 20 31.69 47.69 -76.28
CA LEU A 20 31.79 46.51 -75.43
C LEU A 20 33.02 46.53 -74.52
N PHE A 21 34.15 47.06 -74.99
CA PHE A 21 35.34 47.24 -74.15
C PHE A 21 35.11 48.25 -73.02
N LYS A 22 34.40 49.34 -73.31
CA LYS A 22 34.03 50.34 -72.29
C LYS A 22 33.06 49.75 -71.27
N ASP A 23 32.00 49.08 -71.73
CA ASP A 23 30.99 48.45 -70.87
C ASP A 23 31.63 47.36 -69.99
N LYS A 24 32.54 46.55 -70.53
CA LYS A 24 33.31 45.56 -69.74
C LYS A 24 34.12 46.22 -68.63
N LYS A 25 34.78 47.34 -68.92
CA LYS A 25 35.60 48.07 -67.94
C LYS A 25 34.73 48.68 -66.84
N GLU A 26 33.56 49.22 -67.19
CA GLU A 26 32.59 49.73 -66.23
C GLU A 26 32.06 48.62 -65.32
N LEU A 27 31.67 47.47 -65.88
CA LEU A 27 31.24 46.30 -65.12
C LEU A 27 32.35 45.75 -64.21
N GLU A 28 33.62 45.75 -64.64
CA GLU A 28 34.73 45.35 -63.79
C GLU A 28 34.93 46.31 -62.60
N MET A 29 34.81 47.62 -62.82
CA MET A 29 34.88 48.62 -61.75
C MET A 29 33.71 48.47 -60.77
N GLU A 30 32.49 48.25 -61.27
CA GLU A 30 31.30 48.04 -60.45
C GLU A 30 31.39 46.74 -59.65
N ARG A 31 31.88 45.65 -60.26
CA ARG A 31 32.15 44.39 -59.58
C ARG A 31 33.11 44.59 -58.40
N VAL A 32 34.23 45.29 -58.61
CA VAL A 32 35.21 45.57 -57.53
C VAL A 32 34.59 46.41 -56.42
N ARG A 33 33.77 47.40 -56.76
CA ARG A 33 33.05 48.21 -55.77
C ARG A 33 32.08 47.38 -54.93
N LEU A 34 31.26 46.54 -55.57
CA LEU A 34 30.29 45.69 -54.90
C LEU A 34 30.96 44.67 -53.98
N TYR A 35 32.08 44.07 -54.40
CA TYR A 35 32.86 43.17 -53.53
C TYR A 35 33.36 43.90 -52.29
N LYS A 36 33.89 45.12 -52.44
CA LYS A 36 34.35 45.91 -51.29
C LYS A 36 33.21 46.29 -50.33
N GLU A 37 32.04 46.61 -50.86
CA GLU A 37 30.84 46.88 -50.06
C GLU A 37 30.31 45.64 -49.33
N LEU A 38 30.37 44.45 -49.96
CA LEU A 38 30.03 43.18 -49.33
C LEU A 38 31.01 42.79 -48.22
N GLU A 39 32.31 42.94 -48.46
CA GLU A 39 33.36 42.69 -47.48
C GLU A 39 33.20 43.60 -46.25
N ASN A 40 32.94 44.89 -46.47
CA ASN A 40 32.68 45.83 -45.37
C ASN A 40 31.43 45.45 -44.57
N ARG A 41 30.33 45.07 -45.25
CA ARG A 41 29.10 44.64 -44.56
C ARG A 41 29.33 43.38 -43.74
N LYS A 42 30.03 42.39 -44.30
CA LYS A 42 30.40 41.16 -43.60
C LYS A 42 31.22 41.47 -42.34
N ASN A 43 32.24 42.32 -42.44
CA ASN A 43 33.08 42.68 -41.29
C ASN A 43 32.27 43.39 -40.18
N ILE A 44 31.34 44.26 -40.55
CA ILE A 44 30.45 44.93 -39.59
C ILE A 44 29.54 43.91 -38.88
N GLU A 45 28.99 42.96 -39.62
CA GLU A 45 28.09 41.93 -39.07
C GLU A 45 28.83 40.94 -38.17
N GLU A 46 30.05 40.53 -38.56
CA GLU A 46 30.94 39.71 -37.72
C GLU A 46 31.29 40.42 -36.41
N GLN A 47 31.58 41.73 -36.44
CA GLN A 47 31.87 42.50 -35.24
C GLN A 47 30.65 42.59 -34.31
N LYS A 48 29.45 42.81 -34.86
CA LYS A 48 28.19 42.81 -34.07
C LYS A 48 27.95 41.46 -33.39
N LEU A 49 28.09 40.36 -34.13
CA LEU A 49 27.94 39.01 -33.58
C LEU A 49 28.96 38.72 -32.48
N HIS A 50 30.19 39.21 -32.62
CA HIS A 50 31.23 39.07 -31.59
C HIS A 50 30.86 39.82 -30.30
N ASP A 51 30.37 41.05 -30.42
CA ASP A 51 29.98 41.85 -29.27
C ASP A 51 28.72 41.31 -28.57
N GLU A 52 27.76 40.76 -29.34
CA GLU A 52 26.60 40.05 -28.80
C GLU A 52 26.99 38.78 -28.03
N ARG A 53 27.90 37.97 -28.57
CA ARG A 53 28.42 36.77 -27.90
C ARG A 53 29.09 37.11 -26.58
N LYS A 54 29.95 38.13 -26.56
CA LYS A 54 30.59 38.60 -25.31
C LYS A 54 29.57 39.01 -24.26
N LYS A 55 28.50 39.71 -24.67
CA LYS A 55 27.44 40.11 -23.75
C LYS A 55 26.70 38.89 -23.18
N LEU A 56 26.37 37.92 -24.04
CA LEU A 56 25.71 36.69 -23.63
C LEU A 56 26.58 35.87 -22.66
N ASP A 57 27.88 35.76 -22.90
CA ASP A 57 28.81 35.05 -22.02
C ASP A 57 28.87 35.68 -20.62
N ILE A 58 28.83 37.02 -20.54
CA ILE A 58 28.77 37.74 -19.26
C ILE A 58 27.44 37.45 -18.54
N ASP A 59 26.33 37.49 -19.26
CA ASP A 59 24.99 37.23 -18.70
C ASP A 59 24.88 35.78 -18.19
N ILE A 60 25.38 34.80 -18.94
CA ILE A 60 25.45 33.39 -18.53
C ILE A 60 26.34 33.23 -17.29
N SER A 61 27.51 33.87 -17.26
CA SER A 61 28.43 33.81 -16.11
C SER A 61 27.80 34.39 -14.84
N ASN A 62 27.07 35.50 -14.97
CA ASN A 62 26.36 36.12 -13.86
C ASN A 62 25.18 35.26 -13.39
N GLY A 63 24.39 34.71 -14.32
CA GLY A 63 23.31 33.77 -14.01
C GLY A 63 23.82 32.53 -13.26
N TYR A 64 24.94 31.95 -13.70
CA TYR A 64 25.55 30.80 -13.02
C TYR A 64 26.00 31.14 -11.58
N LYS A 65 26.58 32.32 -11.37
CA LYS A 65 26.97 32.78 -10.01
C LYS A 65 25.75 32.93 -9.10
N GLN A 66 24.66 33.50 -9.62
CA GLN A 66 23.42 33.69 -8.86
C GLN A 66 22.81 32.34 -8.46
N ILE A 67 22.65 31.42 -9.42
CA ILE A 67 22.11 30.07 -9.15
C ILE A 67 22.98 29.32 -8.13
N LYS A 68 24.32 29.45 -8.23
CA LYS A 68 25.23 28.81 -7.27
C LYS A 68 25.02 29.34 -5.85
N LYS A 69 24.85 30.66 -5.69
CA LYS A 69 24.60 31.30 -4.40
C LYS A 69 23.24 30.86 -3.82
N GLU A 70 22.18 30.89 -4.61
CA GLU A 70 20.84 30.45 -4.18
C GLU A 70 20.82 28.98 -3.75
N LYS A 71 21.51 28.10 -4.50
CA LYS A 71 21.62 26.68 -4.15
C LYS A 71 22.38 26.45 -2.84
N GLU A 72 23.33 27.31 -2.51
CA GLU A 72 24.09 27.23 -1.26
C GLU A 72 23.28 27.75 -0.07
N GLU A 73 22.54 28.86 -0.25
CA GLU A 73 21.60 29.38 0.75
C GLU A 73 20.45 28.40 1.04
N HIS A 74 19.89 27.78 0.00
CA HIS A 74 18.82 26.80 0.16
C HIS A 74 19.31 25.54 0.89
N ARG A 75 20.54 25.12 0.64
CA ARG A 75 21.16 24.01 1.39
C ARG A 75 21.32 24.33 2.86
N LYS A 76 21.83 25.53 3.19
CA LYS A 76 21.96 25.98 4.58
C LYS A 76 20.62 26.00 5.31
N ARG A 77 19.56 26.55 4.68
CA ARG A 77 18.21 26.55 5.27
C ARG A 77 17.68 25.14 5.50
N PHE A 78 17.89 24.24 4.54
CA PHE A 78 17.47 22.85 4.67
C PHE A 78 18.20 22.13 5.82
N ASP A 79 19.52 22.35 5.96
CA ASP A 79 20.31 21.76 7.05
C ASP A 79 19.88 22.32 8.43
N GLU A 80 19.56 23.62 8.52
CA GLU A 80 19.03 24.25 9.73
C GLU A 80 17.64 23.72 10.12
N GLU A 81 16.73 23.52 9.16
CA GLU A 81 15.43 22.91 9.42
C GLU A 81 15.57 21.45 9.82
N ARG A 82 16.41 20.68 9.13
CA ARG A 82 16.71 19.29 9.47
C ARG A 82 17.24 19.19 10.91
N LEU A 83 18.13 20.07 11.33
CA LEU A 83 18.66 20.07 12.70
C LEU A 83 17.56 20.38 13.73
N ARG A 84 16.66 21.32 13.43
CA ARG A 84 15.50 21.61 14.29
C ARG A 84 14.57 20.40 14.42
N PHE A 85 14.25 19.73 13.32
CA PHE A 85 13.43 18.51 13.36
C PHE A 85 14.09 17.39 14.17
N LEU A 86 15.40 17.20 14.04
CA LEU A 86 16.12 16.19 14.83
C LEU A 86 16.05 16.49 16.34
N GLN A 87 16.23 17.75 16.73
CA GLN A 87 16.08 18.16 18.13
C GLN A 87 14.66 17.93 18.66
N GLU A 88 13.64 18.15 17.84
CA GLU A 88 12.24 17.94 18.20
C GLU A 88 11.91 16.45 18.33
N ILE A 89 12.43 15.61 17.43
CA ILE A 89 12.36 14.14 17.54
C ILE A 89 13.00 13.66 18.86
N ASP A 90 14.17 14.18 19.23
CA ASP A 90 14.84 13.77 20.47
C ASP A 90 14.06 14.21 21.72
N LYS A 91 13.42 15.39 21.69
CA LYS A 91 12.49 15.81 22.75
C LYS A 91 11.30 14.87 22.88
N ILE A 92 10.68 14.50 21.76
CA ILE A 92 9.53 13.57 21.75
C ILE A 92 9.95 12.20 22.26
N LYS A 93 11.11 11.67 21.81
CA LYS A 93 11.66 10.41 22.32
C LYS A 93 11.87 10.42 23.83
N LEU A 94 12.37 11.53 24.37
CA LEU A 94 12.57 11.66 25.82
C LEU A 94 11.23 11.65 26.57
N VAL A 95 10.21 12.35 26.08
CA VAL A 95 8.86 12.32 26.66
C VAL A 95 8.29 10.91 26.63
N LEU A 96 8.35 10.23 25.48
CA LEU A 96 7.88 8.85 25.33
C LEU A 96 8.62 7.88 26.25
N TYR A 97 9.93 8.07 26.45
CA TYR A 97 10.72 7.27 27.37
C TYR A 97 10.27 7.46 28.82
N LEU A 98 10.09 8.72 29.26
CA LEU A 98 9.61 9.03 30.61
C LEU A 98 8.19 8.49 30.85
N GLU A 99 7.33 8.59 29.84
CA GLU A 99 5.97 8.07 29.91
C GLU A 99 5.96 6.54 29.97
N LYS A 100 6.81 5.87 29.18
CA LYS A 100 7.02 4.42 29.26
C LYS A 100 7.51 3.98 30.64
N GLU A 101 8.46 4.69 31.24
CA GLU A 101 8.94 4.41 32.62
C GLU A 101 7.82 4.59 33.65
N LYS A 102 6.99 5.63 33.50
CA LYS A 102 5.81 5.85 34.35
C LYS A 102 4.82 4.69 34.24
N TYR A 103 4.47 4.27 33.02
CA TYR A 103 3.62 3.10 32.78
C TYR A 103 4.22 1.82 33.36
N TYR A 104 5.55 1.63 33.28
CA TYR A 104 6.21 0.47 33.85
C TYR A 104 6.09 0.44 35.39
N GLN A 105 6.21 1.60 36.05
CA GLN A 105 5.98 1.69 37.49
C GLN A 105 4.52 1.51 37.88
N GLU A 106 3.59 2.09 37.11
CA GLU A 106 2.15 1.87 37.32
C GLU A 106 1.78 0.39 37.11
N TYR A 107 2.34 -0.27 36.09
CA TYR A 107 2.17 -1.71 35.86
C TYR A 107 2.72 -2.54 37.02
N LYS A 108 3.92 -2.20 37.52
CA LYS A 108 4.52 -2.90 38.67
C LYS A 108 3.71 -2.70 39.95
N ASN A 109 3.18 -1.50 40.17
CA ASN A 109 2.26 -1.23 41.28
C ASN A 109 0.94 -1.99 41.10
N PHE A 110 0.38 -2.02 39.90
CA PHE A 110 -0.81 -2.79 39.57
C PHE A 110 -0.60 -4.30 39.75
N GLU A 111 0.55 -4.85 39.35
CA GLU A 111 0.88 -6.27 39.58
C GLU A 111 1.09 -6.56 41.09
N ASN A 112 1.65 -5.61 41.85
CA ASN A 112 1.75 -5.74 43.31
C ASN A 112 0.37 -5.67 43.98
N ASP A 113 -0.51 -4.78 43.51
CA ASP A 113 -1.88 -4.66 44.01
C ASP A 113 -2.71 -5.87 43.57
N LYS A 114 -2.50 -6.39 42.37
CA LYS A 114 -3.04 -7.67 41.90
C LYS A 114 -2.55 -8.82 42.75
N LYS A 115 -1.27 -8.87 43.15
CA LYS A 115 -0.77 -9.86 44.13
C LYS A 115 -1.47 -9.73 45.48
N LYS A 116 -1.64 -8.51 45.99
CA LYS A 116 -2.41 -8.26 47.23
C LYS A 116 -3.89 -8.64 47.12
N ILE A 117 -4.49 -8.46 45.93
CA ILE A 117 -5.86 -8.89 45.63
C ILE A 117 -5.92 -10.42 45.47
N VAL A 118 -4.91 -11.06 44.87
CA VAL A 118 -4.82 -12.52 44.73
C VAL A 118 -4.73 -13.19 46.10
N ASP A 119 -3.98 -12.63 47.04
CA ASP A 119 -3.90 -13.13 48.42
C ASP A 119 -5.20 -12.88 49.22
N ALA A 120 -5.98 -11.84 48.89
CA ALA A 120 -7.30 -11.58 49.48
C ALA A 120 -8.45 -12.38 48.81
N ASN A 121 -8.28 -12.84 47.56
CA ASN A 121 -9.29 -13.54 46.76
C ASN A 121 -9.26 -15.07 46.91
N ILE A 122 -8.44 -15.63 47.81
CA ILE A 122 -8.51 -17.03 48.24
C ILE A 122 -9.95 -17.40 48.71
N ALA A 123 -10.81 -16.41 48.98
CA ALA A 123 -12.23 -16.57 49.30
C ALA A 123 -13.23 -16.63 48.11
N THR A 124 -12.79 -16.65 46.83
CA THR A 124 -13.72 -16.62 45.67
C THR A 124 -13.49 -17.70 44.58
N GLU A 125 -12.87 -18.82 44.93
CA GLU A 125 -12.98 -20.06 44.14
C GLU A 125 -14.38 -20.67 44.31
N THR A 126 -15.42 -19.99 43.81
CA THR A 126 -16.69 -20.68 43.57
C THR A 126 -16.52 -21.50 42.31
N MET A 127 -16.22 -22.78 42.51
CA MET A 127 -16.44 -23.80 41.48
C MET A 127 -17.91 -23.73 41.06
N ILE A 128 -18.14 -23.84 39.75
CA ILE A 128 -19.44 -23.78 39.12
C ILE A 128 -19.58 -25.00 38.23
N ASP A 129 -20.70 -25.69 38.39
CA ASP A 129 -21.14 -26.73 37.47
C ASP A 129 -22.09 -26.10 36.46
N ILE A 130 -21.76 -26.24 35.18
CA ILE A 130 -22.61 -25.83 34.07
C ILE A 130 -22.98 -27.04 33.22
N ASN A 131 -24.25 -27.14 32.87
CA ASN A 131 -24.79 -28.18 32.01
C ASN A 131 -24.96 -27.62 30.60
N VAL A 132 -24.21 -28.15 29.63
CA VAL A 132 -24.28 -27.74 28.23
C VAL A 132 -24.65 -28.95 27.38
N GLY A 133 -25.82 -28.93 26.75
CA GLY A 133 -26.30 -30.04 25.92
C GLY A 133 -26.50 -31.36 26.68
N GLY A 134 -26.64 -31.32 28.01
CA GLY A 134 -26.71 -32.50 28.87
C GLY A 134 -25.37 -32.94 29.46
N ALA A 135 -24.23 -32.41 28.98
CA ALA A 135 -22.91 -32.67 29.53
C ALA A 135 -22.58 -31.69 30.67
N ILE A 136 -21.99 -32.20 31.75
CA ILE A 136 -21.64 -31.40 32.92
C ILE A 136 -20.18 -30.99 32.84
N PHE A 137 -19.94 -29.69 33.01
CA PHE A 137 -18.62 -29.09 33.04
C PHE A 137 -18.39 -28.41 34.39
N GLU A 138 -17.42 -28.93 35.13
CA GLU A 138 -16.95 -28.33 36.38
C GLU A 138 -15.82 -27.34 36.06
N THR A 139 -15.97 -26.08 36.45
CA THR A 139 -14.97 -25.03 36.20
C THR A 139 -15.08 -23.91 37.24
N SER A 140 -14.12 -22.98 37.24
CA SER A 140 -14.21 -21.80 38.11
C SER A 140 -15.05 -20.70 37.45
N ARG A 141 -15.70 -19.86 38.28
CA ARG A 141 -16.30 -18.60 37.81
C ARG A 141 -15.30 -17.75 37.04
N HIS A 142 -14.07 -17.64 37.56
CA HIS A 142 -13.01 -16.83 36.97
C HIS A 142 -12.74 -17.20 35.51
N THR A 143 -12.62 -18.50 35.20
CA THR A 143 -12.40 -19.02 33.83
C THR A 143 -13.48 -18.56 32.85
N LEU A 144 -14.75 -18.59 33.25
CA LEU A 144 -15.87 -18.22 32.39
C LEU A 144 -16.06 -16.71 32.28
N THR A 145 -15.47 -15.90 33.17
CA THR A 145 -15.62 -14.44 33.19
C THR A 145 -14.36 -13.68 32.76
N GLN A 146 -13.37 -14.35 32.17
CA GLN A 146 -12.11 -13.70 31.75
C GLN A 146 -12.32 -12.63 30.66
N GLN A 147 -13.25 -12.88 29.73
CA GLN A 147 -13.59 -11.93 28.67
C GLN A 147 -14.81 -11.11 29.07
N LYS A 148 -14.57 -9.83 29.39
CA LYS A 148 -15.63 -8.88 29.75
C LYS A 148 -16.61 -8.69 28.60
N ASP A 149 -17.87 -8.42 28.95
CA ASP A 149 -18.99 -8.19 28.02
C ASP A 149 -19.38 -9.39 27.13
N SER A 150 -18.71 -10.54 27.31
CA SER A 150 -19.10 -11.80 26.68
C SER A 150 -20.48 -12.26 27.19
N PHE A 151 -21.18 -13.05 26.38
CA PHE A 151 -22.49 -13.58 26.78
C PHE A 151 -22.37 -14.47 28.03
N ILE A 152 -21.30 -15.27 28.11
CA ILE A 152 -21.06 -16.17 29.25
C ILE A 152 -20.77 -15.39 30.56
N GLU A 153 -20.07 -14.26 30.50
CA GLU A 153 -19.87 -13.38 31.66
C GLU A 153 -21.19 -12.75 32.11
N LYS A 154 -21.97 -12.23 31.16
CA LYS A 154 -23.30 -11.65 31.43
C LYS A 154 -24.26 -12.66 32.05
N LEU A 155 -24.22 -13.92 31.59
CA LEU A 155 -25.00 -15.02 32.15
C LEU A 155 -24.67 -15.27 33.62
N LEU A 156 -23.38 -15.22 33.98
CA LEU A 156 -22.91 -15.45 35.36
C LEU A 156 -22.99 -14.22 36.26
N SER A 157 -23.18 -13.02 35.69
CA SER A 157 -23.31 -11.75 36.41
C SER A 157 -24.60 -11.65 37.24
N GLY A 158 -25.58 -12.56 37.03
CA GLY A 158 -26.88 -12.55 37.71
C GLY A 158 -27.88 -11.55 37.14
N ARG A 159 -27.52 -10.79 36.09
CA ARG A 159 -28.39 -9.78 35.46
C ARG A 159 -29.31 -10.33 34.37
N HIS A 160 -29.12 -11.58 33.96
CA HIS A 160 -29.94 -12.26 32.96
C HIS A 160 -30.68 -13.45 33.58
N HIS A 161 -31.89 -13.72 33.09
CA HIS A 161 -32.60 -14.94 33.43
C HIS A 161 -31.83 -16.15 32.87
N VAL A 162 -31.51 -17.11 33.75
CA VAL A 162 -30.73 -18.30 33.38
C VAL A 162 -31.60 -19.53 33.60
N THR A 163 -31.77 -20.33 32.54
CA THR A 163 -32.43 -21.63 32.64
C THR A 163 -31.58 -22.56 33.50
N ARG A 164 -32.22 -23.34 34.36
CA ARG A 164 -31.55 -24.32 35.22
C ARG A 164 -32.08 -25.72 34.97
N ASP A 165 -31.22 -26.72 35.15
CA ASP A 165 -31.62 -28.11 35.09
C ASP A 165 -32.29 -28.59 36.39
N LYS A 166 -32.66 -29.87 36.44
CA LYS A 166 -33.32 -30.49 37.61
C LYS A 166 -32.47 -30.44 38.89
N GLN A 167 -31.16 -30.25 38.77
CA GLN A 167 -30.21 -30.15 39.87
C GLN A 167 -29.88 -28.68 40.22
N GLY A 168 -30.53 -27.71 39.55
CA GLY A 168 -30.31 -26.29 39.79
C GLY A 168 -29.04 -25.73 39.13
N ARG A 169 -28.35 -26.51 38.29
CA ARG A 169 -27.16 -26.04 37.53
C ARG A 169 -27.60 -25.17 36.37
N ILE A 170 -26.74 -24.27 35.94
CA ILE A 170 -27.00 -23.46 34.73
C ILE A 170 -27.11 -24.40 33.53
N PHE A 171 -28.15 -24.25 32.72
CA PHE A 171 -28.39 -25.07 31.55
C PHE A 171 -28.31 -24.24 30.26
N LEU A 172 -27.51 -24.72 29.31
CA LEU A 172 -27.40 -24.18 27.96
C LEU A 172 -27.69 -25.29 26.96
N ASP A 173 -28.71 -25.09 26.13
CA ASP A 173 -29.09 -26.03 25.07
C ASP A 173 -28.23 -25.80 23.82
N ARG A 174 -26.94 -26.15 23.92
CA ARG A 174 -25.89 -25.94 22.91
C ARG A 174 -25.02 -27.18 22.77
N ASP A 175 -24.17 -27.21 21.75
CA ASP A 175 -23.28 -28.33 21.48
C ASP A 175 -22.22 -28.47 22.59
N SER A 176 -22.23 -29.62 23.27
CA SER A 176 -21.31 -29.91 24.38
C SER A 176 -19.86 -30.02 23.95
N GLU A 177 -19.59 -30.51 22.74
CA GLU A 177 -18.23 -30.73 22.24
C GLU A 177 -17.57 -29.42 21.83
N LEU A 178 -18.31 -28.54 21.15
CA LEU A 178 -17.82 -27.18 20.86
C LEU A 178 -17.58 -26.40 22.15
N PHE A 179 -18.48 -26.50 23.13
CA PHE A 179 -18.28 -25.88 24.44
C PHE A 179 -17.06 -26.44 25.17
N ARG A 180 -16.80 -27.75 25.09
CA ARG A 180 -15.59 -28.37 25.65
C ARG A 180 -14.31 -27.75 25.06
N ILE A 181 -14.27 -27.52 23.75
CA ILE A 181 -13.14 -26.88 23.07
C ILE A 181 -12.97 -25.44 23.57
N ILE A 182 -14.05 -24.65 23.61
CA ILE A 182 -14.04 -23.26 24.09
C ILE A 182 -13.59 -23.19 25.55
N LEU A 183 -14.10 -24.08 26.41
CA LEU A 183 -13.75 -24.12 27.82
C LEU A 183 -12.26 -24.44 28.02
N ASN A 184 -11.71 -25.37 27.24
CA ASN A 184 -10.28 -25.68 27.29
C ASN A 184 -9.42 -24.49 26.83
N PHE A 185 -9.88 -23.73 25.83
CA PHE A 185 -9.25 -22.46 25.45
C PHE A 185 -9.31 -21.44 26.60
N LEU A 186 -10.46 -21.25 27.26
CA LEU A 186 -10.59 -20.31 28.40
C LEU A 186 -9.72 -20.72 29.59
N ARG A 187 -9.45 -22.02 29.77
CA ARG A 187 -8.53 -22.53 30.80
C ARG A 187 -7.06 -22.18 30.48
N ASN A 188 -6.68 -22.13 29.20
CA ASN A 188 -5.35 -21.71 28.77
C ASN A 188 -5.42 -20.91 27.45
N PRO A 189 -5.65 -19.57 27.51
CA PRO A 189 -5.85 -18.75 26.32
C PRO A 189 -4.62 -18.60 25.42
N LEU A 190 -3.44 -19.05 25.87
CA LEU A 190 -2.22 -19.05 25.05
C LEU A 190 -2.23 -20.17 23.99
N THR A 191 -3.09 -21.19 24.14
CA THR A 191 -3.22 -22.29 23.20
C THR A 191 -4.52 -22.16 22.41
N ILE A 192 -4.41 -21.76 21.14
CA ILE A 192 -5.56 -21.60 20.24
C ILE A 192 -6.10 -22.99 19.82
N PRO A 193 -7.43 -23.19 19.77
CA PRO A 193 -8.01 -24.42 19.25
C PRO A 193 -7.62 -24.68 17.79
N ILE A 194 -7.35 -25.94 17.47
CA ILE A 194 -7.10 -26.40 16.10
C ILE A 194 -8.26 -27.35 15.73
N PRO A 195 -9.23 -26.88 14.93
CA PRO A 195 -10.34 -27.70 14.47
C PRO A 195 -9.83 -28.85 13.59
N LYS A 196 -10.46 -30.02 13.69
CA LYS A 196 -10.07 -31.22 12.93
C LYS A 196 -10.39 -31.13 11.44
N ASP A 197 -11.43 -30.38 11.08
CA ASP A 197 -11.92 -30.23 9.71
C ASP A 197 -12.62 -28.88 9.50
N LEU A 198 -13.03 -28.60 8.26
CA LEU A 198 -13.70 -27.34 7.90
C LEU A 198 -15.05 -27.18 8.63
N SER A 199 -15.82 -28.26 8.79
CA SER A 199 -17.13 -28.21 9.44
C SER A 199 -17.01 -27.80 10.91
N GLU A 200 -16.02 -28.37 11.61
CA GLU A 200 -15.74 -28.03 13.01
C GLU A 200 -15.19 -26.60 13.13
N SER A 201 -14.36 -26.15 12.18
CA SER A 201 -13.84 -24.77 12.17
C SER A 201 -14.96 -23.73 12.05
N GLU A 202 -15.88 -23.93 11.11
CA GLU A 202 -17.04 -23.04 10.94
C GLU A 202 -17.97 -23.08 12.15
N ALA A 203 -18.24 -24.28 12.68
CA ALA A 203 -19.12 -24.45 13.84
C ALA A 203 -18.51 -23.80 15.09
N LEU A 204 -17.21 -23.99 15.33
CA LEU A 204 -16.50 -23.42 16.47
C LEU A 204 -16.48 -21.89 16.42
N LEU A 205 -16.27 -21.28 15.25
CA LEU A 205 -16.30 -19.82 15.11
C LEU A 205 -17.70 -19.24 15.37
N LYS A 206 -18.77 -19.91 14.89
CA LYS A 206 -20.16 -19.54 15.18
C LYS A 206 -20.49 -19.69 16.67
N GLU A 207 -20.01 -20.77 17.30
CA GLU A 207 -20.25 -21.00 18.72
C GLU A 207 -19.48 -20.01 19.61
N ALA A 208 -18.24 -19.67 19.24
CA ALA A 208 -17.48 -18.62 19.89
C ALA A 208 -18.14 -17.24 19.75
N GLU A 209 -18.71 -16.93 18.58
CA GLU A 209 -19.50 -15.72 18.37
C GLU A 209 -20.74 -15.68 19.27
N PHE A 210 -21.47 -16.79 19.39
CA PHE A 210 -22.62 -16.91 20.30
C PHE A 210 -22.23 -16.63 21.76
N TYR A 211 -21.12 -17.19 22.24
CA TYR A 211 -20.63 -16.94 23.59
C TYR A 211 -19.97 -15.57 23.77
N GLY A 212 -19.72 -14.83 22.69
CA GLY A 212 -18.98 -13.58 22.70
C GLY A 212 -17.51 -13.76 23.07
N ILE A 213 -16.91 -14.89 22.68
CA ILE A 213 -15.51 -15.23 22.95
C ILE A 213 -14.67 -14.94 21.71
N LYS A 214 -13.52 -14.28 21.92
CA LYS A 214 -12.48 -14.09 20.92
C LYS A 214 -11.28 -14.97 21.26
N PHE A 215 -10.81 -15.75 20.29
CA PHE A 215 -9.63 -16.59 20.47
C PHE A 215 -8.33 -15.78 20.58
N LEU A 216 -8.30 -14.59 19.99
CA LEU A 216 -7.19 -13.65 20.09
C LEU A 216 -7.68 -12.29 20.59
N PRO A 217 -6.94 -11.62 21.51
CA PRO A 217 -7.32 -10.31 22.03
C PRO A 217 -6.93 -9.15 21.09
N PHE A 218 -6.39 -9.44 19.91
CA PHE A 218 -5.95 -8.48 18.91
C PHE A 218 -6.37 -8.92 17.50
N PRO A 219 -6.53 -7.98 16.55
CA PRO A 219 -6.84 -8.33 15.17
C PRO A 219 -5.64 -9.00 14.49
N LEU A 220 -5.92 -9.93 13.57
CA LEU A 220 -4.92 -10.44 12.63
C LEU A 220 -4.98 -9.62 11.34
N VAL A 221 -3.84 -9.08 10.91
CA VAL A 221 -3.73 -8.22 9.73
C VAL A 221 -2.91 -8.93 8.67
N PHE A 222 -3.52 -9.19 7.52
CA PHE A 222 -2.92 -9.94 6.42
C PHE A 222 -2.69 -9.06 5.20
N CYS A 223 -1.51 -9.18 4.59
CA CYS A 223 -1.20 -8.69 3.25
C CYS A 223 -1.12 -9.90 2.31
N ILE A 224 -1.89 -9.91 1.22
CA ILE A 224 -2.12 -11.11 0.41
C ILE A 224 -1.85 -10.81 -1.06
N GLY A 225 -1.05 -11.64 -1.72
CA GLY A 225 -0.81 -11.62 -3.16
C GLY A 225 -0.21 -10.31 -3.68
N GLY A 226 -0.56 -9.96 -4.92
CA GLY A 226 -0.10 -8.73 -5.57
C GLY A 226 0.97 -8.98 -6.63
N PHE A 227 1.77 -7.95 -6.91
CA PHE A 227 2.83 -7.95 -7.92
C PHE A 227 4.04 -7.18 -7.37
N ASP A 228 5.22 -7.80 -7.36
CA ASP A 228 6.44 -7.19 -6.77
C ASP A 228 7.23 -6.29 -7.74
N GLY A 229 6.71 -6.10 -8.95
CA GLY A 229 7.40 -5.40 -10.05
C GLY A 229 7.90 -6.36 -11.13
N VAL A 230 8.03 -7.65 -10.82
CA VAL A 230 8.52 -8.69 -11.74
C VAL A 230 7.63 -9.92 -11.75
N GLU A 231 7.09 -10.37 -10.63
CA GLU A 231 6.30 -11.60 -10.51
C GLU A 231 4.96 -11.35 -9.84
N TYR A 232 3.94 -12.10 -10.28
CA TYR A 232 2.69 -12.20 -9.53
C TYR A 232 2.92 -13.05 -8.29
N LEU A 233 2.33 -12.63 -7.18
CA LEU A 233 2.56 -13.23 -5.88
C LEU A 233 1.37 -14.09 -5.45
N ASN A 234 1.69 -15.21 -4.79
CA ASN A 234 0.74 -15.97 -3.96
C ASN A 234 1.13 -15.95 -2.48
N SER A 235 2.21 -15.25 -2.13
CA SER A 235 2.64 -15.07 -0.75
C SER A 235 1.59 -14.32 0.07
N MET A 236 1.57 -14.61 1.36
CA MET A 236 0.82 -13.88 2.35
C MET A 236 1.76 -13.47 3.48
N GLU A 237 1.61 -12.25 3.98
CA GLU A 237 2.30 -11.77 5.17
C GLU A 237 1.29 -11.46 6.28
N LEU A 238 1.68 -11.74 7.51
CA LEU A 238 0.93 -11.46 8.74
C LEU A 238 1.72 -10.48 9.60
N LEU A 239 1.06 -9.45 10.11
CA LEU A 239 1.65 -8.52 11.06
C LEU A 239 1.82 -9.19 12.43
N ASP A 240 3.07 -9.36 12.88
CA ASP A 240 3.39 -9.75 14.25
C ASP A 240 3.41 -8.50 15.14
N ILE A 241 2.32 -8.30 15.87
CA ILE A 241 2.14 -7.13 16.75
C ILE A 241 3.18 -7.14 17.89
N SER A 242 3.60 -8.30 18.38
CA SER A 242 4.56 -8.38 19.48
C SER A 242 5.96 -7.94 19.06
N GLN A 243 6.32 -8.21 17.81
CA GLN A 243 7.65 -7.90 17.26
C GLN A 243 7.68 -6.69 16.33
N GLN A 244 6.51 -6.08 16.06
CA GLN A 244 6.37 -4.90 15.20
C GLN A 244 6.98 -5.12 13.81
N CYS A 245 6.77 -6.31 13.24
CA CYS A 245 7.27 -6.67 11.92
C CYS A 245 6.29 -7.55 11.14
N TRP A 246 6.44 -7.57 9.83
CA TRP A 246 5.72 -8.49 8.97
C TRP A 246 6.43 -9.85 8.93
N ARG A 247 5.66 -10.92 8.95
CA ARG A 247 6.14 -12.31 8.84
C ARG A 247 5.45 -13.01 7.69
N MET A 248 6.21 -13.82 6.96
CA MET A 248 5.63 -14.71 5.96
C MET A 248 4.62 -15.66 6.62
N CYS A 249 3.50 -15.86 5.94
CA CYS A 249 2.39 -16.72 6.33
C CYS A 249 2.07 -17.68 5.17
N THR A 250 1.14 -18.61 5.39
CA THR A 250 0.79 -19.66 4.44
C THR A 250 0.31 -19.08 3.11
N PRO A 251 1.00 -19.34 1.99
CA PRO A 251 0.65 -18.78 0.69
C PRO A 251 -0.64 -19.40 0.14
N MET A 252 -1.38 -18.64 -0.67
CA MET A 252 -2.49 -19.17 -1.47
C MET A 252 -1.96 -20.03 -2.63
N SER A 253 -2.84 -20.79 -3.29
CA SER A 253 -2.45 -21.66 -4.39
C SER A 253 -2.08 -20.85 -5.63
N THR A 254 -2.97 -19.97 -6.07
CA THR A 254 -2.81 -19.25 -7.34
C THR A 254 -2.14 -17.89 -7.13
N LYS A 255 -1.02 -17.66 -7.84
CA LYS A 255 -0.39 -16.33 -7.97
C LYS A 255 -1.32 -15.38 -8.70
N LYS A 256 -1.61 -14.22 -8.11
CA LYS A 256 -2.51 -13.22 -8.70
C LYS A 256 -2.39 -11.84 -8.07
N ALA A 257 -2.70 -10.82 -8.85
CA ALA A 257 -2.89 -9.44 -8.40
C ALA A 257 -4.28 -8.94 -8.83
N TYR A 258 -4.65 -7.75 -8.35
CA TYR A 258 -5.88 -7.05 -8.77
C TYR A 258 -7.18 -7.85 -8.58
N PHE A 259 -7.25 -8.68 -7.54
CA PHE A 259 -8.44 -9.46 -7.19
C PHE A 259 -9.32 -8.70 -6.19
N GLY A 260 -10.58 -9.09 -6.11
CA GLY A 260 -11.47 -8.68 -5.02
C GLY A 260 -11.20 -9.53 -3.78
N SER A 261 -11.35 -8.93 -2.60
CA SER A 261 -11.20 -9.64 -1.33
C SER A 261 -12.26 -9.21 -0.33
N ALA A 262 -12.61 -10.11 0.59
CA ALA A 262 -13.59 -9.85 1.64
C ALA A 262 -13.39 -10.82 2.81
N VAL A 263 -13.93 -10.49 3.99
CA VAL A 263 -13.94 -11.37 5.16
C VAL A 263 -15.38 -11.75 5.46
N LEU A 264 -15.66 -13.05 5.56
CA LEU A 264 -16.98 -13.57 5.95
C LEU A 264 -16.78 -14.65 7.02
N ASN A 265 -17.48 -14.51 8.14
CA ASN A 265 -17.38 -15.43 9.29
C ASN A 265 -15.92 -15.64 9.78
N ASN A 266 -15.07 -14.61 9.67
CA ASN A 266 -13.62 -14.65 9.95
C ASN A 266 -12.76 -15.53 9.02
N PHE A 267 -13.31 -16.01 7.90
CA PHE A 267 -12.53 -16.60 6.81
C PHE A 267 -12.18 -15.50 5.79
N LEU A 268 -10.96 -15.55 5.24
CA LEU A 268 -10.52 -14.60 4.21
C LEU A 268 -10.87 -15.15 2.84
N TYR A 269 -11.56 -14.36 2.02
CA TYR A 269 -11.91 -14.72 0.65
C TYR A 269 -11.12 -13.83 -0.32
N VAL A 270 -10.54 -14.45 -1.34
CA VAL A 270 -9.96 -13.77 -2.50
C VAL A 270 -10.57 -14.34 -3.77
N PHE A 271 -11.01 -13.48 -4.68
CA PHE A 271 -11.76 -13.90 -5.87
C PHE A 271 -11.47 -13.01 -7.07
N GLY A 272 -11.25 -13.66 -8.22
CA GLY A 272 -10.83 -13.02 -9.45
C GLY A 272 -9.34 -12.66 -9.47
N GLY A 273 -8.99 -11.56 -10.13
CA GLY A 273 -7.62 -11.11 -10.36
C GLY A 273 -7.05 -11.59 -11.69
N ASN A 274 -5.75 -11.41 -11.87
CA ASN A 274 -5.04 -11.86 -13.07
C ASN A 274 -3.59 -12.25 -12.75
N ASN A 275 -2.97 -12.95 -13.70
CA ASN A 275 -1.57 -13.33 -13.65
C ASN A 275 -0.99 -13.40 -15.09
N TYR A 276 0.14 -14.09 -15.27
CA TYR A 276 0.78 -14.24 -16.58
C TYR A 276 -0.05 -15.08 -17.56
N ASP A 277 -0.71 -16.13 -17.06
CA ASP A 277 -1.44 -17.08 -17.88
C ASP A 277 -2.84 -16.56 -18.24
N TYR A 278 -3.45 -15.79 -17.33
CA TYR A 278 -4.84 -15.37 -17.44
C TYR A 278 -5.00 -13.86 -17.26
N LYS A 279 -5.67 -13.22 -18.23
CA LYS A 279 -6.02 -11.79 -18.16
C LYS A 279 -7.09 -11.48 -17.10
N ALA A 280 -7.94 -12.45 -16.77
CA ALA A 280 -8.97 -12.38 -15.74
C ALA A 280 -9.26 -13.79 -15.21
N LEU A 281 -9.42 -13.94 -13.90
CA LEU A 281 -9.69 -15.22 -13.23
C LEU A 281 -11.13 -15.25 -12.71
N PHE A 282 -11.67 -16.45 -12.58
CA PHE A 282 -12.96 -16.70 -11.90
C PHE A 282 -12.80 -17.45 -10.58
N GLU A 283 -11.59 -17.93 -10.26
CA GLU A 283 -11.34 -18.74 -9.07
C GLU A 283 -11.57 -17.92 -7.79
N THR A 284 -12.10 -18.61 -6.77
CA THR A 284 -12.20 -18.11 -5.39
C THR A 284 -11.41 -19.03 -4.47
N GLU A 285 -10.50 -18.46 -3.70
CA GLU A 285 -9.76 -19.17 -2.65
C GLU A 285 -10.12 -18.61 -1.27
N VAL A 286 -10.17 -19.49 -0.28
CA VAL A 286 -10.57 -19.17 1.09
C VAL A 286 -9.52 -19.64 2.08
N TYR A 287 -9.14 -18.76 3.00
CA TYR A 287 -8.20 -19.06 4.07
C TYR A 287 -8.91 -19.27 5.40
N ASP A 288 -8.65 -20.42 6.01
CA ASP A 288 -9.04 -20.75 7.37
C ASP A 288 -7.83 -20.61 8.30
N ARG A 289 -7.84 -19.59 9.16
CA ARG A 289 -6.72 -19.32 10.06
C ARG A 289 -6.59 -20.35 11.18
N LEU A 290 -7.68 -20.94 11.66
CA LEU A 290 -7.62 -21.88 12.79
C LEU A 290 -6.96 -23.19 12.38
N ARG A 291 -7.17 -23.61 11.12
CA ARG A 291 -6.53 -24.79 10.53
C ARG A 291 -5.26 -24.47 9.74
N ASP A 292 -5.00 -23.20 9.48
CA ASP A 292 -3.86 -22.70 8.70
C ASP A 292 -3.80 -23.29 7.27
N VAL A 293 -4.93 -23.28 6.57
CA VAL A 293 -5.06 -23.86 5.22
C VAL A 293 -5.85 -22.97 4.27
N TRP A 294 -5.42 -22.96 3.01
CA TRP A 294 -6.20 -22.46 1.88
C TRP A 294 -6.99 -23.58 1.22
N TYR A 295 -8.19 -23.29 0.75
CA TYR A 295 -8.99 -24.19 -0.06
C TYR A 295 -9.76 -23.43 -1.15
N VAL A 296 -10.08 -24.12 -2.24
CA VAL A 296 -10.85 -23.55 -3.36
C VAL A 296 -12.34 -23.55 -3.01
N SER A 297 -13.02 -22.46 -3.36
CA SER A 297 -14.47 -22.29 -3.19
C SER A 297 -15.15 -22.12 -4.57
N SER A 298 -16.40 -21.66 -4.57
CA SER A 298 -17.19 -21.51 -5.79
C SER A 298 -16.57 -20.51 -6.77
N ASN A 299 -16.61 -20.84 -8.06
CA ASN A 299 -16.15 -19.96 -9.12
C ASN A 299 -17.10 -18.76 -9.32
N LEU A 300 -16.55 -17.63 -9.71
CA LEU A 300 -17.31 -16.50 -10.24
C LEU A 300 -17.99 -16.89 -11.56
N ASN A 301 -19.20 -16.40 -11.78
CA ASN A 301 -19.91 -16.62 -13.06
C ASN A 301 -19.22 -15.94 -14.25
N ILE A 302 -18.56 -14.81 -13.98
CA ILE A 302 -17.82 -14.02 -14.96
C ILE A 302 -16.40 -13.86 -14.41
N PRO A 303 -15.34 -14.23 -15.13
CA PRO A 303 -13.97 -13.98 -14.70
C PRO A 303 -13.71 -12.47 -14.65
N ARG A 304 -13.00 -11.97 -13.65
CA ARG A 304 -12.78 -10.53 -13.46
C ARG A 304 -11.40 -10.25 -12.87
N ARG A 305 -10.81 -9.11 -13.23
CA ARG A 305 -9.74 -8.42 -12.49
C ARG A 305 -10.13 -6.97 -12.20
N ASN A 306 -9.41 -6.30 -11.31
CA ASN A 306 -9.72 -4.95 -10.82
C ASN A 306 -11.15 -4.84 -10.26
N ASN A 307 -11.69 -5.95 -9.75
CA ASN A 307 -13.02 -6.01 -9.14
C ASN A 307 -12.94 -5.63 -7.65
N CYS A 308 -13.99 -4.99 -7.15
CA CYS A 308 -14.14 -4.72 -5.72
C CYS A 308 -14.75 -5.93 -5.00
N GLY A 309 -14.29 -6.18 -3.78
CA GLY A 309 -14.88 -7.13 -2.84
C GLY A 309 -15.39 -6.43 -1.59
N VAL A 310 -16.59 -6.76 -1.13
CA VAL A 310 -17.14 -6.22 0.12
C VAL A 310 -18.11 -7.22 0.77
N THR A 311 -18.06 -7.33 2.09
CA THR A 311 -19.05 -8.09 2.86
C THR A 311 -20.17 -7.18 3.32
N SER A 312 -21.42 -7.59 3.10
CA SER A 312 -22.61 -6.89 3.59
C SER A 312 -23.73 -7.89 3.90
N ASN A 313 -24.35 -7.75 5.06
CA ASN A 313 -25.49 -8.57 5.50
C ASN A 313 -25.26 -10.10 5.35
N GLY A 314 -24.10 -10.59 5.77
CA GLY A 314 -23.75 -12.01 5.73
C GLY A 314 -23.45 -12.57 4.33
N ARG A 315 -23.24 -11.70 3.33
CA ARG A 315 -22.88 -12.08 1.96
C ARG A 315 -21.68 -11.30 1.47
N ILE A 316 -20.92 -11.92 0.57
CA ILE A 316 -19.82 -11.27 -0.16
C ILE A 316 -20.35 -10.80 -1.52
N TYR A 317 -20.01 -9.57 -1.89
CA TYR A 317 -20.33 -8.97 -3.18
C TYR A 317 -19.06 -8.74 -3.98
N CYS A 318 -19.05 -9.21 -5.23
CA CYS A 318 -18.02 -8.92 -6.22
C CYS A 318 -18.56 -7.90 -7.24
N ILE A 319 -17.97 -6.70 -7.28
CA ILE A 319 -18.55 -5.54 -7.99
C ILE A 319 -17.57 -5.00 -9.03
N GLY A 320 -18.06 -4.73 -10.23
CA GLY A 320 -17.30 -4.13 -11.34
C GLY A 320 -16.05 -4.89 -11.78
N GLY A 321 -15.19 -4.24 -12.56
CA GLY A 321 -13.89 -4.75 -12.98
C GLY A 321 -13.80 -4.97 -14.49
N TYR A 322 -12.89 -5.84 -14.90
CA TYR A 322 -12.59 -6.14 -16.30
C TYR A 322 -12.56 -7.65 -16.55
N ASP A 323 -13.28 -8.14 -17.56
CA ASP A 323 -13.44 -9.59 -17.81
C ASP A 323 -12.38 -10.24 -18.70
N GLY A 324 -11.37 -9.47 -19.11
CA GLY A 324 -10.38 -9.89 -20.10
C GLY A 324 -10.61 -9.30 -21.49
N SER A 325 -11.79 -8.73 -21.73
CA SER A 325 -12.19 -8.06 -22.97
C SER A 325 -12.78 -6.66 -22.73
N SER A 326 -13.74 -6.51 -21.81
CA SER A 326 -14.50 -5.29 -21.55
C SER A 326 -14.60 -4.93 -20.06
N ILE A 327 -14.86 -3.65 -19.76
CA ILE A 327 -15.20 -3.17 -18.41
C ILE A 327 -16.66 -3.54 -18.11
N ILE A 328 -16.92 -4.00 -16.89
CA ILE A 328 -18.25 -4.40 -16.41
C ILE A 328 -18.76 -3.44 -15.34
#